data_AF-A0A1A8MC04-F1
#
_entry.id   AF-A0A1A8MC04-F1
#
_cell.length_a   1.000
_cell.length_b   1.000
_cell.length_c   1.000
_cell.angle_alpha   90.00
_cell.angle_beta   90.00
_cell.angle_gamma   90.00
#
_symmetry.space_group_name_H-M   'P 1'
#
loop_
_entity.id
_entity.type
_entity.pdbx_description
1 polymer ?
#
loop_
_entity_poly.entity_id
_entity_poly.type
_entity_poly.pdbx_seq_one_letter_code
_entity_poly.pdbx_strand_id
1 'polypeptide(L)'
;MGNTAPKPLTDATLQHRPVTNRQYYTMPNNEAGVERRTSAPPVNISLDSPRFHPYAKGKNIRLDGHFRRATRKNSFCNGITFTHRPVHLYEKVRLRLTGVHTGWSGALRFGFTSLDPSELAASDIPKYACPDLVTRPG
;
A
#
# COMPACT_ATOMS: atom_id res chain seq x y z
N MET A 1 31.09 -13.76 50.51
CA MET A 1 31.34 -13.92 49.07
C MET A 1 30.11 -13.38 48.34
N GLY A 2 30.20 -12.17 47.78
CA GLY A 2 29.26 -11.59 46.80
C GLY A 2 27.92 -11.02 47.28
N ASN A 3 27.90 -9.81 47.85
CA ASN A 3 26.69 -9.00 47.97
C ASN A 3 26.31 -8.42 46.60
N THR A 4 25.10 -8.66 46.09
CA THR A 4 24.61 -8.05 44.84
C THR A 4 23.72 -6.86 45.18
N ALA A 5 24.27 -5.65 45.11
CA ALA A 5 23.51 -4.41 45.17
C ALA A 5 22.70 -4.20 43.86
N PRO A 6 21.50 -3.60 43.91
CA PRO A 6 20.75 -3.24 42.72
C PRO A 6 21.41 -2.03 42.04
N LYS A 7 21.75 -2.16 40.75
CA LYS A 7 22.31 -1.06 39.95
C LYS A 7 21.23 0.01 39.70
N PRO A 8 21.54 1.31 39.89
CA PRO A 8 20.60 2.40 39.60
C PRO A 8 20.38 2.57 38.09
N LEU A 9 19.14 2.95 37.76
CA LEU A 9 18.63 3.30 36.44
C LEU A 9 19.53 4.32 35.73
N THR A 10 20.06 3.95 34.56
CA THR A 10 20.63 4.93 33.63
C THR A 10 19.50 5.52 32.80
N ASP A 11 19.17 6.77 33.10
CA ASP A 11 18.28 7.63 32.34
C ASP A 11 18.82 7.75 30.91
N ALA A 12 18.18 7.04 29.97
CA ALA A 12 18.45 7.19 28.55
C ALA A 12 17.80 8.50 28.12
N THR A 13 18.58 9.57 28.18
CA THR A 13 18.27 10.90 27.66
C THR A 13 17.48 10.78 26.34
N LEU A 14 16.21 11.19 26.38
CA LEU A 14 15.35 11.41 25.23
C LEU A 14 15.96 12.52 24.36
N GLN A 15 16.90 12.15 23.49
CA GLN A 15 17.34 13.02 22.41
C GLN A 15 16.24 13.03 21.35
N HIS A 16 15.33 14.00 21.47
CA HIS A 16 14.37 14.35 20.44
C HIS A 16 15.14 14.91 19.24
N ARG A 17 15.50 14.05 18.28
CA ARG A 17 16.14 14.50 17.04
C ARG A 17 15.08 15.23 16.22
N PRO A 18 15.18 16.55 15.98
CA PRO A 18 14.26 17.22 15.09
C PRO A 18 14.53 16.67 13.69
N VAL A 19 13.55 15.98 13.10
CA VAL A 19 13.62 15.67 11.67
C VAL A 19 13.50 17.02 10.97
N THR A 20 14.64 17.53 10.51
CA THR A 20 14.71 18.75 9.73
C THR A 20 13.73 18.65 8.58
N ASN A 21 12.92 19.71 8.44
CA ASN A 21 11.92 19.92 7.39
C ASN A 21 12.32 19.22 6.10
N ARG A 22 11.63 18.14 5.74
CA ARG A 22 11.68 17.61 4.40
C ARG A 22 10.92 18.60 3.53
N GLN A 23 11.65 19.55 2.95
CA GLN A 23 11.14 20.50 1.98
C GLN A 23 10.37 19.72 0.91
N TYR A 24 9.07 19.95 0.82
CA TYR A 24 8.31 19.59 -0.36
C TYR A 24 8.98 20.28 -1.54
N TYR A 25 9.31 19.52 -2.60
CA TYR A 25 9.87 20.08 -3.83
C TYR A 25 8.99 21.24 -4.30
N THR A 26 9.54 22.44 -4.20
CA THR A 26 8.97 23.64 -4.80
C THR A 26 9.66 23.77 -6.15
N MET A 27 8.90 23.63 -7.23
CA MET A 27 9.45 23.74 -8.59
C MET A 27 9.87 25.20 -8.83
N PRO A 28 11.10 25.46 -9.28
CA PRO A 28 11.50 26.79 -9.69
C PRO A 28 10.75 27.17 -10.97
N ASN A 29 10.15 28.35 -10.94
CA ASN A 29 9.53 29.00 -12.09
C ASN A 29 10.60 29.21 -13.17
N ASN A 30 10.52 28.50 -14.29
CA ASN A 30 11.45 28.67 -15.40
C ASN A 30 10.68 29.09 -16.66
N GLU A 31 10.60 30.41 -16.84
CA GLU A 31 10.38 31.05 -18.12
C GLU A 31 11.61 30.79 -19.01
N ALA A 32 11.53 29.77 -19.88
CA ALA A 32 12.26 29.68 -21.16
C ALA A 32 11.98 28.32 -21.80
N GLY A 33 11.43 28.36 -23.01
CA GLY A 33 10.93 27.19 -23.71
C GLY A 33 12.01 26.19 -24.16
N VAL A 34 11.64 24.91 -24.09
CA VAL A 34 12.01 23.89 -25.07
C VAL A 34 10.78 23.00 -25.22
N GLU A 35 10.07 23.14 -26.35
CA GLU A 35 9.01 22.20 -26.74
C GLU A 35 9.61 20.82 -26.99
N ARG A 36 9.70 19.97 -25.96
CA ARG A 36 9.74 18.52 -26.19
C ARG A 36 8.32 18.06 -26.46
N ARG A 37 7.92 18.11 -27.73
CA ARG A 37 6.74 17.39 -28.22
C ARG A 37 7.00 15.89 -28.13
N THR A 38 6.75 15.30 -26.97
CA THR A 38 6.35 13.89 -26.92
C THR A 38 4.87 13.85 -27.26
N SER A 39 4.55 13.44 -28.48
CA SER A 39 3.21 13.04 -28.89
C SER A 39 2.81 11.75 -28.16
N ALA A 40 2.71 11.80 -26.84
CA ALA A 40 1.98 10.78 -26.11
C ALA A 40 0.49 11.07 -26.35
N PRO A 41 -0.30 10.08 -26.80
CA PRO A 41 -1.75 10.25 -26.85
C PRO A 41 -2.22 10.68 -25.44
N PRO A 42 -3.27 11.52 -25.33
CA PRO A 42 -3.82 11.87 -24.04
C PRO A 42 -4.21 10.57 -23.34
N VAL A 43 -3.43 10.18 -22.33
CA VAL A 43 -3.76 9.03 -21.50
C VAL A 43 -5.07 9.42 -20.84
N ASN A 44 -6.15 8.72 -21.20
CA ASN A 44 -7.46 8.94 -20.59
C ASN A 44 -7.34 8.50 -19.13
N ILE A 45 -6.83 9.40 -18.29
CA ILE A 45 -6.80 9.26 -16.85
C ILE A 45 -8.26 9.20 -16.44
N SER A 46 -8.74 7.97 -16.26
CA SER A 46 -10.03 7.72 -15.64
C SER A 46 -10.01 8.40 -14.27
N LEU A 47 -10.67 9.55 -14.20
CA LEU A 47 -10.76 10.39 -13.00
C LEU A 47 -11.54 9.71 -11.86
N ASP A 48 -12.14 8.56 -12.14
CA ASP A 48 -12.82 7.77 -11.12
C ASP A 48 -11.79 7.11 -10.20
N SER A 49 -12.06 7.17 -8.89
CA SER A 49 -11.16 6.59 -7.90
C SER A 49 -11.10 5.07 -8.06
N PRO A 50 -9.93 4.44 -7.87
CA PRO A 50 -9.81 2.99 -7.98
C PRO A 50 -10.78 2.25 -7.05
N ARG A 51 -11.56 1.33 -7.63
CA ARG A 51 -12.29 0.25 -6.94
C ARG A 51 -11.41 -0.99 -6.78
N PHE A 52 -11.81 -1.87 -5.88
CA PHE A 52 -11.28 -3.23 -5.73
C PHE A 52 -11.71 -4.12 -6.89
N HIS A 53 -10.82 -5.01 -7.32
CA HIS A 53 -11.06 -5.95 -8.40
C HIS A 53 -12.11 -7.01 -7.97
N PRO A 54 -13.19 -7.21 -8.74
CA PRO A 54 -14.31 -8.07 -8.33
C PRO A 54 -13.94 -9.55 -8.20
N TYR A 55 -13.08 -10.07 -9.09
CA TYR A 55 -12.74 -11.50 -9.16
C TYR A 55 -11.39 -11.85 -8.52
N ALA A 56 -10.31 -11.15 -8.91
CA ALA A 56 -8.98 -11.28 -8.31
C ALA A 56 -8.92 -10.79 -6.85
N LYS A 57 -9.35 -11.65 -5.93
CA LYS A 57 -9.28 -11.43 -4.49
C LYS A 57 -9.14 -12.77 -3.74
N GLY A 58 -8.48 -12.73 -2.60
CA GLY A 58 -8.34 -13.87 -1.71
C GLY A 58 -9.69 -14.31 -1.14
N LYS A 59 -9.81 -15.61 -0.84
CA LYS A 59 -11.06 -16.26 -0.39
C LYS A 59 -11.71 -15.63 0.84
N ASN A 60 -10.95 -14.93 1.68
CA ASN A 60 -11.47 -14.31 2.91
C ASN A 60 -11.89 -12.85 2.70
N ILE A 61 -11.71 -12.29 1.50
CA ILE A 61 -12.13 -10.93 1.14
C ILE A 61 -13.58 -10.91 0.67
N ARG A 62 -14.39 -10.11 1.35
CA ARG A 62 -15.71 -9.69 0.88
C ARG A 62 -15.68 -8.23 0.46
N LEU A 63 -16.26 -7.95 -0.69
CA LEU A 63 -16.42 -6.60 -1.21
C LEU A 63 -17.84 -6.11 -0.93
N ASP A 64 -18.02 -4.79 -0.84
CA ASP A 64 -19.35 -4.18 -0.88
C ASP A 64 -19.89 -4.13 -2.31
N GLY A 65 -21.18 -3.77 -2.47
CA GLY A 65 -21.85 -3.74 -3.77
C GLY A 65 -21.24 -2.75 -4.79
N HIS A 66 -20.50 -1.75 -4.31
CA HIS A 66 -19.82 -0.78 -5.16
C HIS A 66 -18.33 -1.08 -5.38
N PHE A 67 -17.83 -2.18 -4.80
CA PHE A 67 -16.40 -2.54 -4.82
C PHE A 67 -15.47 -1.43 -4.32
N ARG A 68 -15.93 -0.59 -3.39
CA ARG A 68 -15.16 0.51 -2.78
C ARG A 68 -14.66 0.15 -1.38
N ARG A 69 -15.16 -0.94 -0.80
CA ARG A 69 -14.75 -1.45 0.51
C ARG A 69 -14.47 -2.94 0.45
N ALA A 70 -13.24 -3.32 0.80
CA ALA A 70 -12.85 -4.70 1.04
C ALA A 70 -12.81 -4.98 2.55
N THR A 71 -13.31 -6.14 2.97
CA THR A 71 -13.29 -6.59 4.37
C THR A 71 -12.87 -8.04 4.45
N ARG A 72 -11.86 -8.34 5.26
CA ARG A 72 -11.46 -9.72 5.57
C ARG A 72 -12.42 -10.28 6.64
N LYS A 73 -13.20 -11.31 6.31
CA LYS A 73 -14.20 -11.85 7.25
C LYS A 73 -13.64 -12.87 8.23
N ASN A 74 -12.79 -13.77 7.74
CA ASN A 74 -12.30 -14.90 8.52
C ASN A 74 -10.77 -14.99 8.42
N SER A 75 -10.16 -15.66 9.41
CA SER A 75 -8.73 -15.94 9.49
C SER A 75 -7.83 -14.69 9.45
N PHE A 76 -6.52 -14.91 9.41
CA PHE A 76 -5.49 -13.89 9.28
C PHE A 76 -4.88 -13.83 7.86
N CYS A 77 -5.09 -14.85 7.04
CA CYS A 77 -4.51 -15.01 5.69
C CYS A 77 -5.57 -15.00 4.57
N ASN A 78 -5.12 -15.10 3.31
CA ASN A 78 -5.96 -15.02 2.10
C ASN A 78 -6.76 -13.70 2.01
N GLY A 79 -6.11 -12.61 2.40
CA GLY A 79 -6.67 -11.26 2.44
C GLY A 79 -6.20 -10.34 1.32
N ILE A 80 -5.73 -10.89 0.21
CA ILE A 80 -5.15 -10.12 -0.90
C ILE A 80 -6.26 -9.63 -1.84
N THR A 81 -6.14 -8.43 -2.38
CA THR A 81 -7.01 -7.91 -3.44
C THR A 81 -6.25 -6.85 -4.23
N PHE A 82 -6.73 -6.54 -5.43
CA PHE A 82 -6.09 -5.62 -6.37
C PHE A 82 -7.04 -4.49 -6.76
N THR A 83 -6.54 -3.48 -7.45
CA THR A 83 -7.39 -2.48 -8.09
C THR A 83 -8.03 -3.08 -9.35
N HIS A 84 -9.27 -2.68 -9.65
CA HIS A 84 -9.98 -3.12 -10.86
C HIS A 84 -9.41 -2.54 -12.17
N ARG A 85 -8.51 -1.57 -12.07
CA ARG A 85 -7.83 -0.92 -13.20
C ARG A 85 -6.38 -0.60 -12.83
N PRO A 86 -5.50 -0.38 -13.82
CA PRO A 86 -4.16 0.13 -13.60
C PRO A 86 -4.17 1.50 -12.90
N VAL A 87 -3.17 1.72 -12.04
CA VAL A 87 -2.91 3.02 -11.40
C VAL A 87 -1.82 3.72 -12.20
N HIS A 88 -2.07 4.96 -12.63
CA HIS A 88 -1.12 5.69 -13.45
C HIS A 88 0.03 6.28 -12.62
N LEU A 89 1.14 6.56 -13.28
CA LEU A 89 2.22 7.35 -12.67
C LEU A 89 1.66 8.68 -12.17
N TYR A 90 2.10 9.07 -10.98
CA TYR A 90 1.66 10.29 -10.28
C TYR A 90 0.18 10.32 -9.88
N GLU A 91 -0.58 9.24 -10.09
CA GLU A 91 -1.95 9.12 -9.58
C GLU A 91 -1.94 8.96 -8.04
N LYS A 92 -2.72 9.79 -7.35
CA LYS A 92 -2.83 9.74 -5.88
C LYS A 92 -3.93 8.76 -5.46
N VAL A 93 -3.54 7.59 -4.98
CA VAL A 93 -4.46 6.61 -4.38
C VAL A 93 -4.54 6.81 -2.86
N ARG A 94 -5.76 6.83 -2.31
CA ARG A 94 -6.01 6.97 -0.87
C ARG A 94 -6.77 5.77 -0.36
N LEU A 95 -6.30 5.17 0.73
CA LEU A 95 -6.96 4.07 1.42
C LEU A 95 -7.46 4.57 2.78
N ARG A 96 -8.74 4.36 3.07
CA ARG A 96 -9.34 4.66 4.38
C ARG A 96 -9.57 3.35 5.13
N LEU A 97 -9.00 3.22 6.33
CA LEU A 97 -9.31 2.12 7.23
C LEU A 97 -10.68 2.36 7.85
N THR A 98 -11.67 1.52 7.51
CA THR A 98 -13.05 1.67 8.00
C THR A 98 -13.36 0.81 9.23
N GLY A 99 -12.46 -0.10 9.60
CA GLY A 99 -12.63 -0.99 10.75
C GLY A 99 -11.38 -1.82 10.99
N VAL A 100 -11.13 -2.14 12.26
CA VAL A 100 -9.98 -2.93 12.72
C VAL A 100 -10.49 -4.03 13.64
N HIS A 101 -10.03 -5.26 13.42
CA HIS A 101 -10.34 -6.39 14.29
C HIS A 101 -9.30 -6.48 15.41
N THR A 102 -9.73 -6.36 16.66
CA THR A 102 -8.86 -6.35 17.84
C THR A 102 -8.23 -7.71 18.18
N GLY A 103 -8.79 -8.81 17.66
CA GLY A 103 -8.28 -10.17 17.89
C GLY A 103 -7.08 -10.59 17.03
N TRP A 104 -6.50 -9.68 16.25
CA TRP A 104 -5.36 -9.96 15.38
C TRP A 104 -4.27 -8.91 15.54
N SER A 105 -3.02 -9.36 15.64
CA SER A 105 -1.83 -8.50 15.58
C SER A 105 -1.18 -8.60 14.21
N GLY A 106 -0.72 -7.49 13.65
CA GLY A 106 -0.02 -7.46 12.37
C GLY A 106 -0.14 -6.10 11.65
N ALA A 107 0.31 -6.07 10.39
CA ALA A 107 0.28 -4.88 9.56
C ALA A 107 -0.39 -5.13 8.22
N LEU A 108 -1.06 -4.11 7.68
CA LEU A 108 -1.54 -4.10 6.30
C LEU A 108 -0.34 -3.94 5.36
N ARG A 109 -0.35 -4.69 4.25
CA ARG A 109 0.63 -4.56 3.17
C ARG A 109 -0.06 -3.97 1.95
N PHE A 110 0.61 -3.06 1.27
CA PHE A 110 0.20 -2.49 0.01
C PHE A 110 1.44 -2.27 -0.86
N GLY A 111 1.23 -2.20 -2.16
CA GLY A 111 2.28 -2.05 -3.15
C GLY A 111 1.66 -2.02 -4.54
N PHE A 112 2.52 -2.16 -5.54
CA PHE A 112 2.11 -2.23 -6.94
C PHE A 112 2.60 -3.55 -7.54
N THR A 113 1.96 -3.95 -8.64
CA THR A 113 2.38 -5.06 -9.49
C THR A 113 2.16 -4.64 -10.93
N SER A 114 3.02 -5.08 -11.84
CA SER A 114 2.87 -4.91 -13.29
C SER A 114 2.02 -6.00 -13.93
N LEU A 115 1.66 -7.05 -13.19
CA LEU A 115 0.77 -8.12 -13.67
C LEU A 115 -0.68 -7.65 -13.68
N ASP A 116 -1.42 -7.96 -14.74
CA ASP A 116 -2.86 -7.68 -14.82
C ASP A 116 -3.62 -8.60 -13.85
N PRO A 117 -4.33 -8.06 -12.84
CA PRO A 117 -5.15 -8.87 -11.95
C PRO A 117 -6.26 -9.65 -12.67
N SER A 118 -6.70 -9.20 -13.85
CA SER A 118 -7.73 -9.86 -14.65
C SER A 118 -7.28 -11.24 -15.16
N GLU A 119 -5.97 -11.42 -15.35
CA GLU A 119 -5.36 -12.69 -15.76
C GLU A 119 -5.13 -13.64 -14.58
N LEU A 120 -5.22 -13.13 -13.34
CA LEU A 120 -4.98 -13.90 -12.14
C LEU A 120 -6.26 -14.57 -11.64
N ALA A 121 -6.36 -15.89 -11.81
CA ALA A 121 -7.47 -16.65 -11.26
C ALA A 121 -7.48 -16.57 -9.71
N ALA A 122 -8.68 -16.61 -9.12
CA ALA A 122 -8.82 -16.52 -7.66
C ALA A 122 -8.14 -17.69 -6.91
N SER A 123 -7.96 -18.84 -7.58
CA SER A 123 -7.21 -19.99 -7.07
C SER A 123 -5.71 -19.74 -6.95
N ASP A 124 -5.17 -18.83 -7.78
CA ASP A 124 -3.73 -18.63 -7.95
C ASP A 124 -3.20 -17.49 -7.06
N ILE A 125 -4.13 -16.82 -6.37
CA ILE A 125 -3.84 -15.81 -5.35
C ILE A 125 -3.29 -16.52 -4.11
N PRO A 126 -2.05 -16.23 -3.71
CA PRO A 126 -1.43 -16.90 -2.57
C PRO A 126 -2.05 -16.48 -1.24
N LYS A 127 -1.67 -17.21 -0.18
CA LYS A 127 -2.14 -16.96 1.19
C LYS A 127 -1.63 -15.62 1.72
N TYR A 128 -0.41 -15.22 1.36
CA TYR A 128 0.24 -14.00 1.83
C TYR A 128 0.82 -13.20 0.66
N ALA A 129 0.93 -11.88 0.83
CA ALA A 129 1.60 -11.05 -0.17
C ALA A 129 3.13 -11.20 -0.10
N CYS A 130 3.67 -11.33 1.11
CA CYS A 130 5.09 -11.56 1.34
C CYS A 130 5.29 -12.93 2.01
N PRO A 131 6.22 -13.76 1.51
CA PRO A 131 7.06 -13.53 0.32
C PRO A 131 6.32 -13.79 -1.01
N ASP A 132 5.20 -14.52 -0.99
CA ASP A 132 4.64 -15.23 -2.15
C ASP A 132 4.35 -14.40 -3.42
N LEU A 133 3.96 -13.12 -3.29
CA LEU A 133 3.78 -12.23 -4.45
C LEU A 133 5.03 -11.43 -4.77
N VAL A 134 5.82 -11.07 -3.76
CA VAL A 134 7.03 -10.25 -3.93
C VAL A 134 8.16 -11.03 -4.62
N THR A 135 8.17 -12.35 -4.48
CA THR A 135 9.13 -13.22 -5.17
C THR A 135 8.75 -13.53 -6.62
N ARG A 136 7.52 -13.19 -7.06
CA ARG A 136 7.12 -13.31 -8.46
C ARG A 136 7.69 -12.13 -9.24
N PRO A 137 8.08 -12.33 -10.51
CA PRO A 137 8.33 -11.22 -11.41
C PRO A 137 7.07 -10.34 -11.46
N GLY A 138 7.24 -9.05 -11.18
CA GLY A 138 6.13 -8.11 -10.99
C GLY A 138 6.55 -6.68 -11.20
#